data_AF-A0A0K1F9G8-F1
#
_entry.id   AF-A0A0K1F9G8-F1
#
_cell.length_a   1.000
_cell.length_b   1.000
_cell.length_c   1.000
_cell.angle_alpha   90.00
_cell.angle_beta   90.00
_cell.angle_gamma   90.00
#
_symmetry.space_group_name_H-M   'P 1'
#
loop_
_entity.id
_entity.type
_entity.pdbx_description
1 polymer ?
#
loop_
_entity_poly.entity_id
_entity_poly.type
_entity_poly.pdbx_seq_one_letter_code
_entity_poly.pdbx_strand_id
1 'polypeptide(L)'
;MPTRSRTSFGRRAATLLAAGALATGALGAAAVPAHAADAAPAHDLAVSYQVSALKAPGFAGSVAIHLKNVGSDRYYAEYPLTSSVVKVKTVSGPQGVDRVITPQSFHGAHVRDLGFDAATSTRSFAVTLANPVEKGEDQLVASLSFNDGLTREGRLVQHLVTTQTGRLADDQGGPNDTDVDSRQHTVRDFGRRLPGTF
;
A
#
# COMPACT_ATOMS: atom_id res chain seq x y z
N MET A 1 -46.06 6.30 93.81
CA MET A 1 -45.96 5.05 93.04
C MET A 1 -44.49 4.75 92.77
N PRO A 2 -43.90 3.80 93.51
CA PRO A 2 -42.56 3.26 93.29
C PRO A 2 -42.67 2.06 92.30
N THR A 3 -41.68 1.29 91.85
CA THR A 3 -40.45 0.74 92.43
C THR A 3 -39.78 -0.14 91.34
N ARG A 4 -38.45 -0.29 91.38
CA ARG A 4 -37.69 -1.56 91.15
C ARG A 4 -37.64 -2.10 89.68
N SER A 5 -36.66 -2.86 89.19
CA SER A 5 -35.47 -3.54 89.74
C SER A 5 -34.93 -4.54 88.69
N ARG A 6 -33.60 -4.59 88.53
CA ARG A 6 -32.73 -5.79 88.37
C ARG A 6 -32.76 -6.68 87.11
N THR A 7 -31.52 -7.13 86.80
CA THR A 7 -31.07 -8.49 86.39
C THR A 7 -31.46 -8.99 84.98
N SER A 8 -30.67 -9.73 84.21
CA SER A 8 -29.36 -10.40 84.38
C SER A 8 -29.03 -11.22 83.11
N PHE A 9 -27.78 -11.69 83.03
CA PHE A 9 -27.27 -12.87 82.32
C PHE A 9 -27.05 -12.81 80.80
N GLY A 10 -25.75 -12.81 80.44
CA GLY A 10 -25.24 -13.22 79.14
C GLY A 10 -24.89 -14.71 79.06
N ARG A 11 -24.15 -15.03 77.97
CA ARG A 11 -23.74 -16.34 77.40
C ARG A 11 -24.74 -16.80 76.32
N ARG A 12 -24.34 -17.09 75.08
CA ARG A 12 -23.30 -18.03 74.59
C ARG A 12 -22.86 -17.57 73.18
N ALA A 13 -21.57 -17.43 72.88
CA ALA A 13 -20.69 -18.45 72.27
C ALA A 13 -21.20 -19.02 70.92
N ALA A 14 -20.50 -18.71 69.82
CA ALA A 14 -20.42 -19.58 68.66
C ALA A 14 -19.04 -19.45 68.00
N THR A 15 -18.26 -20.50 68.25
CA THR A 15 -16.92 -20.81 67.78
C THR A 15 -16.95 -21.24 66.30
N LEU A 16 -15.83 -20.97 65.64
CA LEU A 16 -15.22 -21.61 64.46
C LEU A 16 -15.77 -22.97 63.96
N LEU A 17 -15.53 -23.14 62.65
CA LEU A 17 -15.34 -24.37 61.86
C LEU A 17 -16.60 -25.13 61.41
N ALA A 18 -16.91 -24.99 60.12
CA ALA A 18 -17.20 -26.15 59.29
C ALA A 18 -16.85 -25.83 57.83
N ALA A 19 -16.09 -26.75 57.24
CA ALA A 19 -15.61 -26.74 55.87
C ALA A 19 -16.75 -26.60 54.86
N GLY A 20 -16.66 -25.60 53.99
CA GLY A 20 -17.42 -25.52 52.75
C GLY A 20 -16.61 -26.15 51.63
N ALA A 21 -16.91 -27.39 51.31
CA ALA A 21 -16.37 -28.09 50.15
C ALA A 21 -16.98 -27.51 48.86
N LEU A 22 -16.08 -27.06 47.98
CA LEU A 22 -16.05 -27.28 46.53
C LEU A 22 -17.39 -27.19 45.77
N ALA A 23 -17.70 -25.98 45.30
CA ALA A 23 -18.46 -25.80 44.07
C ALA A 23 -18.07 -24.46 43.42
N THR A 24 -17.04 -24.46 42.59
CA THR A 24 -16.90 -23.46 41.51
C THR A 24 -16.42 -24.19 40.27
N GLY A 25 -17.34 -24.33 39.31
CA GLY A 25 -17.02 -24.79 37.97
C GLY A 25 -16.02 -23.82 37.36
N ALA A 26 -14.85 -24.34 37.00
CA ALA A 26 -13.89 -23.66 36.16
C ALA A 26 -14.48 -23.57 34.74
N LEU A 27 -15.29 -22.55 34.49
CA LEU A 27 -15.48 -22.05 33.14
C LEU A 27 -14.15 -21.42 32.73
N GLY A 28 -13.33 -22.22 32.05
CA GLY A 28 -12.13 -21.76 31.39
C GLY A 28 -12.52 -20.70 30.37
N ALA A 29 -12.35 -19.43 30.73
CA ALA A 29 -12.28 -18.35 29.77
C ALA A 29 -11.01 -18.60 28.94
N ALA A 30 -11.19 -19.29 27.82
CA ALA A 30 -10.17 -19.35 26.79
C ALA A 30 -9.87 -17.90 26.39
N ALA A 31 -8.70 -17.40 26.81
CA ALA A 31 -8.17 -16.16 26.30
C ALA A 31 -8.10 -16.31 24.79
N VAL A 32 -8.97 -15.60 24.09
CA VAL A 32 -8.87 -15.42 22.64
C VAL A 32 -7.46 -14.88 22.41
N PRO A 33 -6.61 -15.54 21.61
CA PRO A 33 -5.30 -15.00 21.34
C PRO A 33 -5.53 -13.63 20.71
N ALA A 34 -4.98 -12.59 21.35
CA ALA A 34 -4.86 -11.30 20.71
C ALA A 34 -4.17 -11.57 19.38
N HIS A 35 -4.88 -11.30 18.28
CA HIS A 35 -4.34 -11.33 16.94
C HIS A 35 -3.08 -10.46 17.00
N ALA A 36 -1.91 -11.08 16.95
CA ALA A 36 -0.67 -10.35 16.77
C ALA A 36 -0.92 -9.52 15.52
N ALA A 37 -0.93 -8.19 15.66
CA ALA A 37 -0.95 -7.32 14.50
C ALA A 37 0.20 -7.83 13.62
N ASP A 38 -0.13 -8.30 12.41
CA ASP A 38 0.87 -8.78 11.46
C ASP A 38 1.99 -7.75 11.44
N ALA A 39 3.18 -8.16 11.88
CA ALA A 39 4.33 -7.28 11.86
C ALA A 39 4.54 -6.89 10.40
N ALA A 40 4.61 -5.58 10.13
CA ALA A 40 4.87 -5.10 8.78
C ALA A 40 6.12 -5.81 8.23
N PRO A 41 6.12 -6.22 6.95
CA PRO A 41 7.27 -6.86 6.33
C PRO A 41 8.52 -5.98 6.50
N ALA A 42 9.70 -6.60 6.56
CA ALA A 42 10.96 -5.86 6.73
C ALA A 42 11.19 -4.90 5.57
N HIS A 43 11.06 -5.41 4.35
CA HIS A 43 11.23 -4.66 3.11
C HIS A 43 9.99 -4.82 2.25
N ASP A 44 9.35 -3.70 1.92
CA ASP A 44 8.19 -3.68 1.03
C ASP A 44 8.04 -2.29 0.41
N LEU A 45 7.84 -2.23 -0.91
CA LEU A 45 7.63 -1.00 -1.67
C LEU A 45 6.21 -0.98 -2.24
N ALA A 46 5.50 0.13 -2.04
CA ALA A 46 4.21 0.37 -2.66
C ALA A 46 4.35 1.34 -3.84
N VAL A 47 3.73 1.00 -4.98
CA VAL A 47 3.64 1.90 -6.13
C VAL A 47 2.44 2.82 -5.99
N SER A 48 2.62 4.10 -6.29
CA SER A 48 1.51 5.03 -6.49
C SER A 48 1.76 5.98 -7.66
N TYR A 49 0.69 6.60 -8.15
CA TYR A 49 0.76 7.55 -9.25
C TYR A 49 0.22 8.90 -8.84
N GLN A 50 0.89 9.96 -9.27
CA GLN A 50 0.44 11.32 -9.05
C GLN A 50 0.30 12.05 -10.40
N VAL A 51 -0.80 12.78 -10.56
CA VAL A 51 -1.02 13.66 -11.71
C VAL A 51 -1.61 14.99 -11.28
N SER A 52 -1.41 16.03 -12.10
CA SER A 52 -2.11 17.29 -11.91
C SER A 52 -3.63 17.09 -11.98
N ALA A 53 -4.37 17.81 -11.14
CA ALA A 53 -5.84 17.82 -11.16
C ALA A 53 -6.43 18.31 -12.49
N LEU A 54 -5.64 19.03 -13.30
CA LEU A 54 -6.04 19.54 -14.61
C LEU A 54 -5.76 18.56 -15.75
N LYS A 55 -5.05 17.45 -15.49
CA LYS A 55 -4.78 16.45 -16.52
C LYS A 55 -6.07 15.74 -16.90
N ALA A 56 -6.39 15.76 -18.20
CA ALA A 56 -7.53 15.07 -18.78
C ALA A 56 -7.07 13.80 -19.53
N PRO A 57 -7.90 12.74 -19.57
CA PRO A 57 -7.58 11.51 -20.30
C PRO A 57 -7.35 11.77 -21.80
N GLY A 58 -6.26 11.24 -22.34
CA GLY A 58 -5.85 11.39 -23.73
C GLY A 58 -5.26 12.76 -24.12
N PHE A 59 -5.15 13.70 -23.17
CA PHE A 59 -4.52 15.01 -23.39
C PHE A 59 -3.10 15.04 -22.84
N ALA A 60 -2.28 15.94 -23.40
CA ALA A 60 -0.90 16.10 -23.00
C ALA A 60 -0.77 16.34 -21.49
N GLY A 61 0.29 15.80 -20.88
CA GLY A 61 0.58 15.99 -19.47
C GLY A 61 1.35 14.81 -18.88
N SER A 62 1.97 15.06 -17.73
CA SER A 62 2.86 14.10 -17.08
C SER A 62 2.16 13.28 -16.00
N VAL A 63 2.66 12.06 -15.82
CA VAL A 63 2.34 11.17 -14.70
C VAL A 63 3.59 10.94 -13.89
N ALA A 64 3.54 11.26 -12.60
CA ALA A 64 4.60 10.96 -11.65
C ALA A 64 4.37 9.56 -11.07
N ILE A 65 5.43 8.77 -10.98
CA ILE A 65 5.44 7.41 -10.45
C ILE A 65 6.27 7.42 -9.18
N HIS A 66 5.62 7.03 -8.10
CA HIS A 66 6.14 7.05 -6.75
C HIS A 66 6.35 5.64 -6.25
N LEU A 67 7.44 5.44 -5.50
CA LEU A 67 7.67 4.25 -4.71
C LEU A 67 7.76 4.65 -3.25
N LYS A 68 6.87 4.08 -2.44
CA LYS A 68 6.81 4.32 -1.01
C LYS A 68 7.30 3.09 -0.25
N ASN A 69 8.25 3.25 0.64
CA ASN A 69 8.65 2.17 1.53
C ASN A 69 7.61 2.00 2.64
N VAL A 70 6.87 0.89 2.59
CA VAL A 70 5.85 0.51 3.58
C VAL A 70 6.36 -0.57 4.54
N GLY A 71 7.60 -1.01 4.36
CA GLY A 71 8.28 -1.93 5.26
C GLY A 71 8.78 -1.26 6.54
N SER A 72 9.36 -2.07 7.42
CA SER A 72 9.90 -1.62 8.69
C SER A 72 11.35 -1.11 8.60
N ASP A 73 12.10 -1.52 7.58
CA ASP A 73 13.53 -1.24 7.37
C ASP A 73 13.81 -0.47 6.07
N ARG A 74 15.05 0.03 5.91
CA ARG A 74 15.49 0.77 4.71
C ARG A 74 15.55 -0.15 3.49
N TYR A 75 14.89 0.24 2.40
CA TYR A 75 14.88 -0.55 1.16
C TYR A 75 16.07 -0.20 0.28
N TYR A 76 17.06 -1.09 0.18
CA TYR A 76 18.25 -0.92 -0.66
C TYR A 76 18.86 -2.26 -1.05
N ALA A 77 19.19 -2.42 -2.32
CA ALA A 77 19.88 -3.61 -2.85
C ALA A 77 20.97 -3.21 -3.83
N GLU A 78 22.17 -3.77 -3.66
CA GLU A 78 23.25 -3.64 -4.65
C GLU A 78 23.05 -4.61 -5.83
N TYR A 79 22.54 -5.81 -5.56
CA TYR A 79 22.16 -6.80 -6.57
C TYR A 79 21.19 -7.86 -6.01
N PRO A 80 20.12 -8.26 -6.72
CA PRO A 80 19.63 -7.66 -7.95
C PRO A 80 19.19 -6.21 -7.71
N LEU A 81 19.35 -5.35 -8.72
CA LEU A 81 18.90 -3.97 -8.62
C LEU A 81 17.38 -3.95 -8.45
N THR A 82 16.88 -3.09 -7.57
CA THR A 82 15.44 -2.89 -7.43
C THR A 82 14.91 -2.28 -8.72
N SER A 83 14.01 -2.99 -9.40
CA SER A 83 13.50 -2.58 -10.70
C SER A 83 12.02 -2.85 -10.86
N SER A 84 11.33 -1.95 -11.53
CA SER A 84 9.90 -2.07 -11.84
C SER A 84 9.67 -1.89 -13.33
N VAL A 85 8.79 -2.72 -13.90
CA VAL A 85 8.35 -2.58 -15.29
C VAL A 85 7.02 -1.82 -15.27
N VAL A 86 6.98 -0.69 -15.97
CA VAL A 86 5.80 0.15 -16.16
C VAL A 86 5.27 -0.11 -17.57
N LYS A 87 4.06 -0.65 -17.67
CA LYS A 87 3.34 -0.89 -18.92
C LYS A 87 2.29 0.17 -19.13
N VAL A 88 2.38 0.91 -20.21
CA VAL A 88 1.38 1.89 -20.66
C VAL A 88 0.48 1.20 -21.68
N LYS A 89 -0.78 0.98 -21.32
CA LYS A 89 -1.75 0.21 -22.12
C LYS A 89 -2.87 1.10 -22.65
N THR A 90 -3.22 0.95 -23.92
CA THR A 90 -4.36 1.64 -24.52
C THR A 90 -5.69 1.11 -23.97
N VAL A 91 -6.54 2.02 -23.48
CA VAL A 91 -7.90 1.76 -22.99
C VAL A 91 -8.92 2.01 -24.10
N SER A 92 -8.78 3.13 -24.81
CA SER A 92 -9.63 3.51 -25.94
C SER A 92 -8.86 4.32 -26.96
N GLY A 93 -9.40 4.40 -28.18
CA GLY A 93 -8.71 4.94 -29.35
C GLY A 93 -8.21 3.83 -30.30
N PRO A 94 -7.44 4.22 -31.34
CA PRO A 94 -6.92 3.26 -32.32
C PRO A 94 -5.95 2.26 -31.70
N GLN A 95 -6.01 1.01 -32.15
CA GLN A 95 -5.11 -0.06 -31.71
C GLN A 95 -3.88 -0.14 -32.62
N GLY A 96 -2.75 -0.59 -32.07
CA GLY A 96 -1.47 -0.64 -32.79
C GLY A 96 -0.84 0.75 -33.02
N VAL A 97 -1.43 1.81 -32.47
CA VAL A 97 -0.92 3.17 -32.54
C VAL A 97 -0.37 3.56 -31.18
N ASP A 98 0.87 4.01 -31.19
CA ASP A 98 1.55 4.49 -30.01
C ASP A 98 1.44 6.01 -29.85
N ARG A 99 1.52 6.45 -28.61
CA ARG A 99 1.59 7.86 -28.25
C ARG A 99 3.02 8.17 -27.85
N VAL A 100 3.57 9.27 -28.35
CA VAL A 100 4.91 9.71 -27.95
C VAL A 100 4.90 10.02 -26.45
N ILE A 101 5.66 9.24 -25.69
CA ILE A 101 5.82 9.36 -24.25
C ILE A 101 7.29 9.61 -23.95
N THR A 102 7.56 10.72 -23.27
CA THR A 102 8.92 11.10 -22.87
C THR A 102 9.14 10.71 -21.41
N PRO A 103 10.01 9.73 -21.10
CA PRO A 103 10.34 9.38 -19.73
C PRO A 103 11.32 10.39 -19.12
N GLN A 104 11.19 10.62 -17.82
CA GLN A 104 12.10 11.39 -17.00
C GLN A 104 12.47 10.58 -15.76
N SER A 105 13.75 10.63 -15.38
CA SER A 105 14.30 9.91 -14.24
C SER A 105 14.47 10.86 -13.05
N PHE A 106 14.14 10.41 -11.84
CA PHE A 106 14.22 11.21 -10.62
C PHE A 106 14.89 10.46 -9.48
N HIS A 107 15.45 11.21 -8.52
CA HIS A 107 16.04 10.69 -7.27
C HIS A 107 16.98 9.48 -7.46
N GLY A 108 17.84 9.54 -8.48
CA GLY A 108 18.83 8.50 -8.79
C GLY A 108 18.26 7.23 -9.40
N ALA A 109 16.96 7.17 -9.70
CA ALA A 109 16.44 6.12 -10.55
C ALA A 109 16.87 6.32 -12.01
N HIS A 110 16.84 5.25 -12.79
CA HIS A 110 17.08 5.26 -14.22
C HIS A 110 15.87 4.66 -14.94
N VAL A 111 15.34 5.40 -15.91
CA VAL A 111 14.24 4.94 -16.76
C VAL A 111 14.77 4.56 -18.14
N ARG A 112 14.53 3.31 -18.53
CA ARG A 112 14.85 2.76 -19.85
C ARG A 112 13.57 2.44 -20.61
N ASP A 113 13.46 2.94 -21.83
CA ASP A 113 12.40 2.54 -22.76
C ASP A 113 12.66 1.11 -23.26
N LEU A 114 11.65 0.24 -23.13
CA LEU A 114 11.69 -1.15 -23.60
C LEU A 114 10.98 -1.32 -24.96
N GLY A 115 10.37 -0.25 -25.48
CA GLY A 115 9.71 -0.23 -26.77
C GLY A 115 8.19 -0.42 -26.70
N PHE A 116 7.59 -0.41 -27.88
CA PHE A 116 6.16 -0.53 -28.10
C PHE A 116 5.83 -1.86 -28.77
N ASP A 117 4.85 -2.57 -28.21
CA ASP A 117 4.23 -3.74 -28.80
C ASP A 117 2.90 -3.36 -29.44
N ALA A 118 2.87 -3.40 -30.78
CA ALA A 118 1.68 -3.06 -31.57
C ALA A 118 0.56 -4.09 -31.46
N ALA A 119 0.86 -5.36 -31.14
CA ALA A 119 -0.17 -6.40 -31.00
C ALA A 119 -1.03 -6.19 -29.75
N THR A 120 -0.41 -5.67 -28.68
CA THR A 120 -1.08 -5.41 -27.40
C THR A 120 -1.30 -3.92 -27.12
N SER A 121 -0.95 -3.04 -28.07
CA SER A 121 -0.95 -1.57 -27.91
C SER A 121 -0.31 -1.14 -26.59
N THR A 122 0.84 -1.72 -26.25
CA THR A 122 1.51 -1.53 -24.96
C THR A 122 2.92 -1.01 -25.14
N ARG A 123 3.22 0.17 -24.57
CA ARG A 123 4.59 0.67 -24.42
C ARG A 123 5.11 0.33 -23.04
N SER A 124 6.35 -0.16 -22.95
CA SER A 124 6.92 -0.60 -21.67
C SER A 124 8.17 0.21 -21.31
N PHE A 125 8.34 0.51 -20.03
CA PHE A 125 9.52 1.16 -19.47
C PHE A 125 10.05 0.34 -18.29
N ALA A 126 11.37 0.22 -18.17
CA ALA A 126 12.02 -0.28 -16.96
C ALA A 126 12.47 0.91 -16.11
N VAL A 127 12.07 0.92 -14.84
CA VAL A 127 12.52 1.88 -13.84
C VAL A 127 13.43 1.14 -12.87
N THR A 128 14.69 1.51 -12.78
CA THR A 128 15.67 0.87 -11.89
C THR A 128 16.11 1.88 -10.85
N LEU A 129 16.02 1.54 -9.56
CA LEU A 129 16.51 2.41 -8.49
C LEU A 129 18.01 2.20 -8.29
N ALA A 130 18.75 3.29 -8.14
CA ALA A 130 20.15 3.26 -7.68
C ALA A 130 20.30 3.74 -6.22
N ASN A 131 19.30 4.43 -5.69
CA ASN A 131 19.33 5.00 -4.35
C ASN A 131 18.46 4.19 -3.38
N PRO A 132 18.81 4.19 -2.08
CA PRO A 132 17.96 3.63 -1.04
C PRO A 132 16.65 4.41 -0.93
N VAL A 133 15.59 3.75 -0.46
CA VAL A 133 14.34 4.38 -0.04
C VAL A 133 14.20 4.16 1.46
N GLU A 134 14.28 5.24 2.24
CA GLU A 134 14.21 5.18 3.70
C GLU A 134 12.83 4.74 4.19
N LYS A 135 12.75 4.24 5.42
CA LYS A 135 11.49 3.78 6.01
C LYS A 135 10.42 4.88 5.96
N GLY A 136 9.28 4.58 5.34
CA GLY A 136 8.16 5.51 5.24
C GLY A 136 8.34 6.62 4.21
N GLU A 137 9.50 6.69 3.55
CA GLU A 137 9.77 7.64 2.47
C GLU A 137 8.89 7.33 1.26
N ASP A 138 8.38 8.39 0.64
CA ASP A 138 7.63 8.36 -0.61
C ASP A 138 8.45 9.10 -1.68
N GLN A 139 9.10 8.34 -2.55
CA GLN A 139 10.07 8.87 -3.50
C GLN A 139 9.51 8.89 -4.93
N LEU A 140 9.58 10.05 -5.58
CA LEU A 140 9.36 10.16 -7.02
C LEU A 140 10.53 9.52 -7.76
N VAL A 141 10.29 8.41 -8.48
CA VAL A 141 11.35 7.68 -9.20
C VAL A 141 11.31 7.92 -10.70
N ALA A 142 10.13 8.17 -11.26
CA ALA A 142 9.98 8.38 -12.69
C ALA A 142 8.83 9.34 -12.98
N SER A 143 8.91 10.04 -14.11
CA SER A 143 7.73 10.63 -14.72
C SER A 143 7.61 10.24 -16.19
N LEU A 144 6.38 10.01 -16.64
CA LEU A 144 6.06 9.78 -18.04
C LEU A 144 5.26 10.98 -18.56
N SER A 145 5.86 11.75 -19.46
CA SER A 145 5.21 12.88 -20.13
C SER A 145 4.53 12.43 -21.41
N PHE A 146 3.20 12.48 -21.42
CA PHE A 146 2.40 12.11 -22.59
C PHE A 146 2.23 13.33 -23.51
N ASN A 147 2.53 13.20 -24.80
CA ASN A 147 2.17 14.21 -25.82
C ASN A 147 0.66 14.24 -26.08
N ASP A 148 0.11 15.08 -26.96
CA ASP A 148 -1.33 14.98 -27.25
C ASP A 148 -1.68 13.62 -27.89
N GLY A 149 -2.75 12.97 -27.40
CA GLY A 149 -3.20 11.66 -27.88
C GLY A 149 -4.12 11.72 -29.09
N LEU A 150 -4.36 12.90 -29.68
CA LEU A 150 -5.23 13.07 -30.84
C LEU A 150 -4.59 12.47 -32.09
N THR A 151 -5.23 11.45 -32.62
CA THR A 151 -4.91 10.86 -33.92
C THR A 151 -6.04 11.15 -34.91
N ARG A 152 -5.82 10.80 -36.19
CA ARG A 152 -6.89 10.89 -37.21
C ARG A 152 -8.04 9.90 -36.96
N GLU A 153 -7.78 8.82 -36.22
CA GLU A 153 -8.71 7.71 -35.97
C GLU A 153 -9.39 7.81 -34.59
N GLY A 154 -9.06 8.85 -33.82
CA GLY A 154 -9.60 9.07 -32.49
C GLY A 154 -8.52 9.43 -31.47
N ARG A 155 -8.96 9.72 -30.24
CA ARG A 155 -8.06 10.06 -29.14
C ARG A 155 -7.61 8.79 -28.42
N LEU A 156 -6.31 8.61 -28.28
CA LEU A 156 -5.71 7.57 -27.45
C LEU A 156 -5.87 7.93 -25.97
N VAL A 157 -6.49 7.03 -25.20
CA VAL A 157 -6.56 7.10 -23.74
C VAL A 157 -5.85 5.88 -23.18
N GLN A 158 -4.91 6.09 -22.25
CA GLN A 158 -4.04 5.04 -21.74
C GLN A 158 -4.12 4.92 -20.22
N HIS A 159 -3.72 3.78 -19.66
CA HIS A 159 -3.48 3.60 -18.23
C HIS A 159 -2.13 2.92 -18.01
N LEU A 160 -1.61 3.00 -16.79
CA LEU A 160 -0.36 2.36 -16.39
C LEU A 160 -0.66 1.12 -15.56
N VAL A 161 0.19 0.11 -15.73
CA VAL A 161 0.31 -1.04 -14.83
C VAL A 161 1.78 -1.17 -14.47
N THR A 162 2.11 -1.14 -13.19
CA THR A 162 3.50 -1.26 -12.72
C THR A 162 3.66 -2.53 -11.92
N THR A 163 4.73 -3.27 -12.22
CA THR A 163 5.08 -4.50 -11.52
C THR A 163 6.54 -4.45 -11.14
N GLN A 164 6.84 -4.62 -9.85
CA GLN A 164 8.20 -4.76 -9.36
C GLN A 164 8.75 -6.12 -9.75
N THR A 165 9.91 -6.12 -10.39
CA THR A 165 10.57 -7.29 -11.01
C THR A 165 11.91 -7.61 -10.35
N GLY A 166 12.65 -6.58 -9.94
CA GLY A 166 13.85 -6.71 -9.11
C GLY A 166 13.52 -6.31 -7.69
N ARG A 167 13.82 -7.18 -6.72
CA ARG A 167 13.47 -7.01 -5.31
C ARG A 167 14.50 -7.69 -4.41
N LEU A 168 14.50 -7.32 -3.12
CA LEU A 168 15.30 -8.03 -2.12
C LEU A 168 14.78 -9.47 -1.94
N ALA A 169 15.64 -10.37 -1.48
CA ALA A 169 15.32 -11.80 -1.40
C ALA A 169 14.21 -12.13 -0.36
N ASP A 170 14.06 -11.30 0.66
CA ASP A 170 13.05 -11.42 1.70
C ASP A 170 11.72 -10.76 1.32
N ASP A 171 11.71 -9.85 0.34
CA ASP A 171 10.52 -9.23 -0.21
C ASP A 171 9.78 -10.22 -1.15
N GLN A 172 8.62 -10.70 -0.70
CA GLN A 172 7.80 -11.64 -1.45
C GLN A 172 6.90 -10.97 -2.50
N GLY A 173 6.85 -9.63 -2.49
CA GLY A 173 5.89 -8.81 -3.22
C GLY A 173 4.43 -9.08 -2.88
N GLY A 174 3.58 -8.19 -3.34
CA GLY A 174 2.20 -8.11 -2.94
C GLY A 174 1.34 -7.27 -3.89
N PRO A 175 0.07 -7.08 -3.55
CA PRO A 175 -0.86 -6.31 -4.39
C PRO A 175 -0.48 -4.82 -4.53
N ASN A 176 0.42 -4.32 -3.68
CA ASN A 176 0.94 -2.96 -3.68
C ASN A 176 2.13 -2.74 -4.62
N ASP A 177 2.76 -3.80 -5.11
CA ASP A 177 3.96 -3.74 -5.97
C ASP A 177 3.83 -4.57 -7.26
N THR A 178 2.79 -5.40 -7.36
CA THR A 178 2.56 -6.34 -8.46
C THR A 178 1.27 -6.00 -9.19
N ASP A 179 1.37 -5.74 -10.49
CA ASP A 179 0.25 -5.37 -11.37
C ASP A 179 -0.56 -4.16 -10.88
N VAL A 180 0.13 -3.16 -10.33
CA VAL A 180 -0.47 -1.97 -9.73
C VAL A 180 -1.08 -1.08 -10.81
N ASP A 181 -2.40 -1.06 -10.87
CA ASP A 181 -3.18 -0.35 -11.89
C ASP A 181 -3.38 1.14 -11.54
N SER A 182 -2.99 2.05 -12.45
CA SER A 182 -3.15 3.48 -12.23
C SER A 182 -4.59 3.90 -11.99
N ARG A 183 -5.58 3.19 -12.55
CA ARG A 183 -7.01 3.46 -12.32
C ARG A 183 -7.41 3.32 -10.86
N GLN A 184 -6.61 2.60 -10.08
CA GLN A 184 -6.85 2.37 -8.66
C GLN A 184 -5.88 3.14 -7.74
N HIS A 185 -4.69 3.48 -8.23
CA HIS A 185 -3.60 4.02 -7.42
C HIS A 185 -3.19 5.46 -7.82
N THR A 186 -4.00 6.16 -8.61
CA THR A 186 -3.73 7.55 -8.99
C THR A 186 -4.37 8.56 -8.04
N VAL A 187 -3.56 9.48 -7.54
CA VAL A 187 -3.99 10.66 -6.78
C VAL A 187 -3.61 11.95 -7.49
N ARG A 188 -4.25 13.04 -7.08
CA ARG A 188 -3.84 14.41 -7.45
C ARG A 188 -2.85 14.98 -6.44
N ASP A 189 -2.26 16.12 -6.76
CA ASP A 189 -1.30 16.85 -5.89
C ASP A 189 -1.80 17.10 -4.45
N PHE A 190 -3.13 17.14 -4.25
CA PHE A 190 -3.78 17.29 -2.95
C PHE A 190 -4.44 16.00 -2.43
N GLY A 191 -3.94 14.83 -2.81
CA GLY A 191 -4.28 13.51 -2.25
C GLY A 191 -5.65 12.93 -2.62
N ARG A 192 -6.50 13.63 -3.39
CA ARG A 192 -7.76 13.03 -3.87
C ARG A 192 -7.51 12.08 -5.03
N ARG A 193 -8.26 10.98 -5.04
CA ARG A 193 -8.22 9.97 -6.11
C ARG A 193 -8.70 10.53 -7.44
N LEU A 194 -8.04 10.11 -8.52
CA LEU A 194 -8.40 10.41 -9.91
C LEU A 194 -8.66 9.13 -10.70
N PRO A 195 -9.29 9.21 -11.90
CA PRO A 195 -9.60 8.04 -12.71
C PRO A 195 -8.39 7.22 -13.17
N GLY A 196 -7.18 7.78 -13.12
CA GLY A 196 -5.94 7.09 -13.48
C GLY A 196 -5.83 6.70 -14.95
N THR A 197 -6.55 7.43 -15.82
CA THR A 197 -6.45 7.35 -17.27
C THR A 197 -5.85 8.64 -17.83
N PHE A 198 -5.00 8.51 -18.84
CA PHE A 198 -4.05 9.54 -19.27
C PHE A 198 -4.03 9.78 -20.76
#